data_AF-A0A7R8CZ93-F1
#
_entry.id   AF-A0A7R8CZ93-F1
#
_cell.length_a   1.000
_cell.length_b   1.000
_cell.length_c   1.000
_cell.angle_alpha   90.00
_cell.angle_beta   90.00
_cell.angle_gamma   90.00
#
_symmetry.space_group_name_H-M   'P 1'
#
loop_
_entity.id
_entity.type
_entity.pdbx_description
1 polymer ?
#
loop_
_entity_poly.entity_id
_entity_poly.type
_entity_poly.pdbx_seq_one_letter_code
_entity_poly.pdbx_strand_id
1 'polypeptide(L)'
;MIATGSEVTPFPGIDIDEERIVSSTGALKLKEVPKKMLIIGAGVIGVELGSVWSRLGSERICQKQGLKLSVKDGKTEDLEVDVLLVCVGRKPYTHNIGLEELGIEKDDKGRVPVNSRFQTVIPNIYAIGDCIHGPMLAHKAEDEAIIAAEGMLGGPVHIDYNCVPSVIYTHPEVAWVGKTEEDLKSEGEKKTDRLLGAHIIGPGAGELINEATLAMEYGASCEDIARVCHAHPTVSEAFREANIAAWSGKAINC
;
A
#
# COMPACT_ATOMS: atom_id res chain seq x y z
N MET A 1 -24.16 4.28 -4.04
CA MET A 1 -22.69 4.23 -4.14
C MET A 1 -22.22 2.97 -3.44
N ILE A 2 -21.46 2.12 -4.13
CA ILE A 2 -20.92 0.86 -3.63
C ILE A 2 -19.54 1.17 -3.04
N ALA A 3 -19.37 0.92 -1.75
CA ALA A 3 -18.12 1.14 -1.02
C ALA A 3 -17.90 -0.04 -0.06
N THR A 4 -18.11 -1.25 -0.57
CA THR A 4 -18.16 -2.49 0.22
C THR A 4 -16.78 -2.98 0.67
N GLY A 5 -15.72 -2.33 0.18
CA GLY A 5 -14.37 -2.54 0.66
C GLY A 5 -13.76 -3.86 0.21
N SER A 6 -13.02 -4.48 1.11
CA SER A 6 -12.27 -5.71 0.88
C SER A 6 -12.32 -6.67 2.06
N GLU A 7 -11.96 -7.91 1.78
CA GLU A 7 -11.78 -8.96 2.76
C GLU A 7 -10.39 -9.61 2.63
N VAL A 8 -10.00 -10.38 3.64
CA VAL A 8 -8.73 -11.13 3.63
C VAL A 8 -8.78 -12.19 2.54
N THR A 9 -7.71 -12.31 1.76
CA THR A 9 -7.58 -13.39 0.78
C THR A 9 -7.27 -14.69 1.53
N PRO A 10 -8.14 -15.72 1.46
CA PRO A 10 -7.87 -17.00 2.12
C PRO A 10 -6.68 -17.69 1.47
N PHE A 11 -5.95 -18.47 2.26
CA PHE A 11 -4.86 -19.29 1.75
C PHE A 11 -5.37 -20.73 1.51
N PRO A 12 -5.27 -21.28 0.29
CA PRO A 12 -5.78 -22.61 -0.01
C PRO A 12 -5.19 -23.69 0.93
N GLY A 13 -6.07 -24.46 1.58
CA GLY A 13 -5.68 -25.54 2.49
C GLY A 13 -5.33 -25.10 3.91
N ILE A 14 -5.54 -23.83 4.26
CA ILE A 14 -5.38 -23.31 5.63
C ILE A 14 -6.69 -22.65 6.05
N ASP A 15 -7.33 -23.22 7.08
CA ASP A 15 -8.53 -22.66 7.69
C ASP A 15 -8.13 -21.69 8.81
N ILE A 16 -8.60 -20.45 8.72
CA ILE A 16 -8.33 -19.40 9.72
C ILE A 16 -9.37 -19.55 10.85
N ASP A 17 -8.89 -19.77 12.08
CA ASP A 17 -9.70 -19.92 13.29
C ASP A 17 -9.70 -18.67 14.19
N GLU A 18 -8.85 -17.69 13.89
CA GLU A 18 -8.62 -16.46 14.68
C GLU A 18 -8.15 -16.70 16.13
N GLU A 19 -7.66 -17.92 16.43
CA GLU A 19 -7.04 -18.29 17.71
C GLU A 19 -5.57 -18.67 17.54
N ARG A 20 -5.27 -19.66 16.68
CA ARG A 20 -3.91 -20.13 16.37
C ARG A 20 -3.53 -19.85 14.94
N ILE A 21 -4.48 -19.95 14.02
CA ILE A 21 -4.32 -19.57 12.62
C ILE A 21 -5.13 -18.30 12.43
N VAL A 22 -4.44 -17.17 12.39
CA VAL A 22 -5.03 -15.85 12.46
C VAL A 22 -4.89 -15.08 11.16
N SER A 23 -5.86 -14.24 10.86
CA SER A 23 -5.70 -13.17 9.89
C SER A 23 -5.05 -11.94 10.55
N SER A 24 -4.96 -10.83 9.80
CA SER A 24 -4.61 -9.54 10.40
C SER A 24 -5.57 -9.14 11.55
N THR A 25 -6.83 -9.60 11.50
CA THR A 25 -7.83 -9.29 12.53
C THR A 25 -7.54 -10.01 13.85
N GLY A 26 -7.31 -11.32 13.83
CA GLY A 26 -6.94 -12.09 15.02
C GLY A 26 -5.58 -11.67 15.57
N ALA A 27 -4.62 -11.39 14.69
CA ALA A 27 -3.30 -10.91 15.08
C ALA A 27 -3.31 -9.55 15.80
N LEU A 28 -4.37 -8.74 15.71
CA LEU A 28 -4.54 -7.51 16.50
C LEU A 28 -5.22 -7.75 17.87
N LYS A 29 -5.77 -8.95 18.10
CA LYS A 29 -6.59 -9.30 19.26
C LYS A 29 -6.01 -10.46 20.08
N LEU A 30 -4.80 -10.92 19.77
CA LEU A 30 -4.11 -11.94 20.56
C LEU A 30 -3.98 -11.48 22.01
N LYS A 31 -4.37 -12.36 22.94
CA LYS A 31 -4.42 -12.07 24.38
C LYS A 31 -3.06 -12.18 25.06
N GLU A 32 -2.14 -12.90 24.42
CA GLU A 32 -0.79 -13.16 24.92
C GLU A 32 0.21 -13.11 23.76
N VAL A 33 1.47 -12.82 24.09
CA VAL A 33 2.56 -12.81 23.11
C VAL A 33 2.92 -14.26 22.75
N PRO A 34 2.77 -14.69 21.49
CA PRO A 34 3.20 -16.03 21.08
C PRO A 34 4.72 -16.14 21.19
N LYS A 35 5.26 -17.28 21.61
CA LYS A 35 6.72 -17.45 21.67
C LYS A 35 7.31 -17.55 20.27
N LYS A 36 6.63 -18.28 19.38
CA LYS A 36 6.97 -18.45 17.96
C LYS A 36 5.80 -18.08 17.08
N MET A 37 6.04 -17.14 16.17
CA MET A 37 5.05 -16.70 15.19
C MET A 37 5.58 -16.90 13.77
N LEU A 38 4.85 -17.65 12.95
CA LEU A 38 5.08 -17.76 11.52
C LEU A 38 4.19 -16.77 10.78
N ILE A 39 4.74 -16.08 9.79
CA ILE A 39 4.01 -15.12 8.96
C ILE A 39 4.07 -15.57 7.50
N ILE A 40 2.89 -15.80 6.91
CA ILE A 40 2.73 -16.06 5.47
C ILE A 40 2.27 -14.77 4.79
N GLY A 41 3.20 -14.15 4.06
CA GLY A 41 2.97 -12.91 3.32
C GLY A 41 3.83 -11.77 3.85
N ALA A 42 4.89 -11.43 3.10
CA ALA A 42 5.83 -10.36 3.45
C ALA A 42 5.42 -8.98 2.86
N GLY A 43 4.12 -8.73 2.73
CA GLY A 43 3.60 -7.41 2.36
C GLY A 43 3.56 -6.46 3.56
N VAL A 44 3.06 -5.24 3.35
CA VAL A 44 2.98 -4.17 4.36
C VAL A 44 2.39 -4.67 5.69
N ILE A 45 1.18 -5.26 5.64
CA ILE A 45 0.47 -5.78 6.82
C ILE A 45 1.32 -6.81 7.60
N GLY A 46 1.94 -7.75 6.88
CA GLY A 46 2.72 -8.82 7.51
C GLY A 46 4.00 -8.29 8.16
N VAL A 47 4.68 -7.34 7.51
CA VAL A 47 5.90 -6.71 8.04
C VAL A 47 5.58 -5.85 9.27
N GLU A 48 4.48 -5.10 9.26
CA GLU A 48 4.05 -4.29 10.40
C GLU A 48 3.65 -5.15 11.61
N LEU A 49 2.74 -6.11 11.43
CA LEU A 49 2.31 -7.01 12.50
C LEU A 49 3.47 -7.86 13.01
N GLY A 50 4.33 -8.33 12.10
CA GLY A 50 5.57 -8.98 12.48
C GLY A 50 6.43 -8.05 13.34
N SER A 51 6.63 -6.79 12.94
CA SER A 51 7.34 -5.76 13.70
C SER A 51 6.84 -5.65 15.14
N VAL A 52 5.53 -5.55 15.31
CA VAL A 52 4.87 -5.48 16.62
C VAL A 52 5.20 -6.70 17.47
N TRP A 53 4.89 -7.90 17.00
CA TRP A 53 4.98 -9.10 17.83
C TRP A 53 6.39 -9.44 18.28
N SER A 54 7.39 -9.15 17.45
CA SER A 54 8.78 -9.37 17.87
C SER A 54 9.30 -8.35 18.86
N ARG A 55 8.85 -7.09 18.76
CA ARG A 55 9.19 -6.09 19.78
C ARG A 55 8.57 -6.46 21.14
N LEU A 56 7.45 -7.17 21.12
CA LEU A 56 6.79 -7.72 22.32
C LEU A 56 7.43 -9.02 22.84
N GLY A 57 8.34 -9.65 22.08
CA GLY A 57 9.11 -10.81 22.53
C GLY A 57 8.93 -12.09 21.72
N SER A 58 8.10 -12.09 20.66
CA SER A 58 7.96 -13.26 19.79
C SER A 58 9.23 -13.50 18.95
N GLU A 59 9.70 -14.74 18.93
CA GLU A 59 10.65 -15.23 17.93
C GLU A 59 9.91 -15.33 16.59
N ARG A 60 10.43 -14.64 15.57
CA ARG A 60 9.79 -14.57 14.25
C ARG A 60 10.41 -15.57 13.29
N ILE A 61 9.54 -16.26 12.57
CA ILE A 61 9.92 -17.00 11.37
C ILE A 61 9.16 -16.35 10.21
N CYS A 62 9.87 -15.61 9.36
CA CYS A 62 9.27 -14.97 8.19
C CYS A 62 9.44 -15.86 6.95
N GLN A 63 8.35 -16.15 6.24
CA GLN A 63 8.39 -16.88 4.97
C GLN A 63 7.90 -16.03 3.79
N LYS A 64 8.63 -16.07 2.67
CA LYS A 64 8.24 -15.43 1.40
C LYS A 64 7.18 -16.26 0.65
N GLN A 65 6.38 -15.57 -0.17
CA GLN A 65 5.24 -16.06 -0.97
C GLN A 65 5.39 -17.49 -1.55
N GLY A 66 4.32 -18.28 -1.38
CA GLY A 66 4.07 -19.56 -2.05
C GLY A 66 4.36 -20.80 -1.18
N LEU A 67 3.33 -21.44 -0.62
CA LEU A 67 3.51 -22.70 0.11
C LEU A 67 3.25 -23.92 -0.78
N LYS A 68 4.34 -24.50 -1.30
CA LYS A 68 4.64 -25.91 -1.06
C LYS A 68 5.85 -25.91 -0.11
N LEU A 69 5.79 -26.66 0.98
CA LEU A 69 6.91 -26.84 1.91
C LEU A 69 8.03 -27.65 1.22
N SER A 70 8.81 -26.93 0.43
CA SER A 70 10.10 -27.33 -0.12
C SER A 70 10.95 -26.08 -0.10
N VAL A 71 11.73 -25.91 0.98
CA VAL A 71 12.81 -24.93 1.01
C VAL A 71 13.78 -25.29 -0.11
N LYS A 72 14.36 -24.28 -0.77
CA LYS A 72 15.27 -24.22 -1.95
C LYS A 72 16.17 -25.41 -2.37
N ASP A 73 16.19 -26.54 -1.66
CA ASP A 73 16.88 -27.79 -1.98
C ASP A 73 15.95 -29.04 -1.99
N GLY A 74 14.62 -28.86 -2.00
CA GLY A 74 13.68 -30.00 -2.02
C GLY A 74 13.54 -30.73 -0.68
N LYS A 75 14.02 -30.13 0.41
CA LYS A 75 13.78 -30.60 1.78
C LYS A 75 12.47 -29.99 2.30
N THR A 76 11.56 -30.88 2.71
CA THR A 76 10.43 -30.54 3.57
C THR A 76 10.96 -30.42 5.00
N GLU A 77 10.57 -29.35 5.68
CA GLU A 77 10.92 -29.09 7.07
C GLU A 77 9.62 -28.83 7.84
N ASP A 78 9.45 -29.54 8.95
CA ASP A 78 8.33 -29.34 9.85
C ASP A 78 8.66 -28.18 10.79
N LEU A 79 7.81 -27.16 10.80
CA LEU A 79 7.95 -25.97 11.63
C LEU A 79 6.82 -25.94 12.66
N GLU A 80 7.18 -26.07 13.93
CA GLU A 80 6.24 -25.92 15.05
C GLU A 80 6.23 -24.46 15.53
N VAL A 81 5.04 -23.84 15.50
CA VAL A 81 4.81 -22.45 15.93
C VAL A 81 3.55 -22.35 16.79
N ASP A 82 3.49 -21.34 17.65
CA ASP A 82 2.33 -21.13 18.51
C ASP A 82 1.18 -20.46 17.74
N VAL A 83 1.53 -19.51 16.87
CA VAL A 83 0.58 -18.76 16.02
C VAL A 83 1.08 -18.66 14.59
N LEU A 84 0.16 -18.84 13.64
CA LEU A 84 0.34 -18.64 12.21
C LEU A 84 -0.47 -17.43 11.76
N LEU A 85 0.19 -16.39 11.26
CA LEU A 85 -0.45 -15.25 10.61
C LEU A 85 -0.53 -15.46 9.10
N VAL A 86 -1.74 -15.44 8.56
CA VAL A 86 -2.02 -15.49 7.13
C VAL A 86 -2.37 -14.08 6.62
N CYS A 87 -1.45 -13.48 5.86
CA CYS A 87 -1.60 -12.12 5.32
C CYS A 87 -1.08 -12.03 3.88
N VAL A 88 -1.58 -12.91 3.01
CA VAL A 88 -1.16 -13.00 1.60
C VAL A 88 -1.74 -11.92 0.68
N GLY A 89 -2.70 -11.14 1.17
CA GLY A 89 -3.31 -10.05 0.44
C GLY A 89 -4.77 -9.85 0.86
N ARG A 90 -5.41 -8.90 0.20
CA ARG A 90 -6.83 -8.59 0.32
C ARG A 90 -7.48 -8.70 -1.05
N LYS A 91 -8.78 -8.96 -1.09
CA LYS A 91 -9.58 -9.01 -2.31
C LYS A 91 -10.87 -8.20 -2.15
N PRO A 92 -11.45 -7.68 -3.24
CA PRO A 92 -12.72 -6.96 -3.20
C PRO A 92 -13.83 -7.77 -2.51
N TYR A 93 -14.61 -7.11 -1.66
CA TYR A 93 -15.81 -7.69 -1.07
C TYR A 93 -17.02 -7.30 -1.94
N THR A 94 -17.40 -8.17 -2.87
CA THR A 94 -18.46 -7.91 -3.86
C THR A 94 -19.51 -9.02 -3.92
N HIS A 95 -19.60 -9.84 -2.87
CA HIS A 95 -20.59 -10.93 -2.79
C HIS A 95 -21.92 -10.46 -2.20
N ASN A 96 -23.02 -11.05 -2.66
CA ASN A 96 -24.38 -10.85 -2.13
C ASN A 96 -24.84 -9.37 -2.05
N ILE A 97 -24.37 -8.53 -2.97
CA ILE A 97 -24.76 -7.11 -3.07
C ILE A 97 -25.61 -6.80 -4.32
N GLY A 98 -26.15 -7.83 -4.98
CA GLY A 98 -27.07 -7.68 -6.12
C GLY A 98 -26.43 -7.30 -7.46
N LEU A 99 -25.10 -7.37 -7.61
CA LEU A 99 -24.42 -7.02 -8.87
C LEU A 99 -24.90 -7.88 -10.05
N GLU A 100 -25.02 -9.18 -9.84
CA GLU A 100 -25.42 -10.15 -10.88
C GLU A 100 -26.87 -9.93 -11.33
N GLU A 101 -27.77 -9.65 -10.38
CA GLU A 101 -29.18 -9.32 -10.66
C GLU A 101 -29.34 -8.02 -11.47
N LEU A 102 -28.42 -7.08 -11.28
CA LEU A 102 -28.36 -5.81 -11.99
C LEU A 102 -27.56 -5.88 -13.30
N GLY A 103 -26.97 -7.03 -13.64
CA GLY A 103 -26.12 -7.18 -14.83
C GLY A 103 -24.80 -6.42 -14.76
N ILE A 104 -24.29 -6.13 -13.56
CA ILE A 104 -22.97 -5.52 -13.36
C ILE A 104 -21.93 -6.65 -13.26
N GLU A 105 -21.23 -6.90 -14.36
CA GLU A 105 -20.17 -7.90 -14.41
C GLU A 105 -18.92 -7.44 -13.65
N LYS A 106 -18.32 -8.36 -12.89
CA LYS A 106 -17.03 -8.17 -12.20
C LYS A 106 -15.88 -8.44 -13.16
N ASP A 107 -14.72 -7.85 -12.89
CA ASP A 107 -13.51 -8.22 -13.62
C ASP A 107 -12.88 -9.54 -13.14
N ASP A 108 -11.76 -9.93 -13.74
CA ASP A 108 -11.00 -11.15 -13.45
C ASP A 108 -10.48 -11.24 -12.00
N LYS A 109 -10.42 -10.11 -11.29
CA LYS A 109 -10.02 -10.01 -9.88
C LYS A 109 -11.19 -9.78 -8.93
N GLY A 110 -12.43 -9.85 -9.42
CA GLY A 110 -13.65 -9.68 -8.62
C GLY A 110 -13.99 -8.23 -8.28
N ARG A 111 -13.34 -7.25 -8.94
CA ARG A 111 -13.60 -5.81 -8.75
C ARG A 111 -14.81 -5.37 -9.55
N VAL A 112 -15.45 -4.29 -9.12
CA VAL A 112 -16.51 -3.61 -9.87
C VAL A 112 -15.87 -2.67 -10.91
N PRO A 113 -16.07 -2.90 -12.22
CA PRO A 113 -15.57 -1.99 -13.24
C PRO A 113 -16.29 -0.64 -13.18
N VAL A 114 -15.51 0.44 -13.31
CA VAL A 114 -16.04 1.81 -13.31
C VAL A 114 -15.37 2.66 -14.39
N ASN A 115 -16.06 3.70 -14.84
CA ASN A 115 -15.49 4.73 -15.71
C ASN A 115 -14.72 5.79 -14.90
N SER A 116 -14.20 6.83 -15.56
CA SER A 116 -13.45 7.93 -14.94
C SER A 116 -14.26 8.81 -13.98
N ARG A 117 -15.59 8.63 -13.92
CA ARG A 117 -16.49 9.27 -12.95
C ARG A 117 -16.97 8.31 -11.88
N PHE A 118 -16.31 7.16 -11.72
CA PHE A 118 -16.67 6.11 -10.76
C PHE A 118 -18.04 5.46 -10.99
N GLN A 119 -18.63 5.62 -12.18
CA GLN A 119 -19.90 5.00 -12.53
C GLN A 119 -19.68 3.59 -13.06
N THR A 120 -20.56 2.68 -12.65
CA THR A 120 -20.66 1.34 -13.24
C THR A 120 -21.31 1.41 -14.64
N VAL A 121 -21.59 0.26 -15.26
CA VAL A 121 -22.38 0.20 -16.51
C VAL A 121 -23.78 0.82 -16.35
N ILE A 122 -24.30 0.90 -15.12
CA ILE A 122 -25.53 1.61 -14.78
C ILE A 122 -25.16 3.02 -14.29
N PRO A 123 -25.50 4.11 -15.01
CA PRO A 123 -24.94 5.45 -14.76
C PRO A 123 -25.22 6.06 -13.38
N ASN A 124 -26.31 5.66 -12.72
CA ASN A 124 -26.67 6.12 -11.37
C ASN A 124 -26.12 5.21 -10.25
N ILE A 125 -25.42 4.14 -10.60
CA ILE A 125 -24.71 3.26 -9.66
C ILE A 125 -23.23 3.52 -9.78
N TYR A 126 -22.61 3.84 -8.66
CA TYR A 126 -21.20 4.19 -8.54
C TYR A 126 -20.48 3.17 -7.66
N ALA A 127 -19.17 2.99 -7.84
CA ALA A 127 -18.33 2.18 -6.97
C ALA A 127 -16.97 2.84 -6.72
N ILE A 128 -16.45 2.74 -5.49
CA ILE A 128 -15.21 3.39 -5.03
C ILE A 128 -14.40 2.51 -4.07
N GLY A 129 -13.18 2.92 -3.75
CA GLY A 129 -12.32 2.32 -2.75
C GLY A 129 -11.77 0.95 -3.17
N ASP A 130 -11.66 0.05 -2.20
CA ASP A 130 -11.05 -1.27 -2.39
C ASP A 130 -11.84 -2.21 -3.33
N CYS A 131 -13.11 -1.92 -3.59
CA CYS A 131 -13.94 -2.76 -4.45
C CYS A 131 -13.75 -2.50 -5.95
N ILE A 132 -12.97 -1.48 -6.31
CA ILE A 132 -12.65 -1.12 -7.70
C ILE A 132 -11.14 -1.27 -7.98
N HIS A 133 -10.66 -0.76 -9.12
CA HIS A 133 -9.24 -0.73 -9.45
C HIS A 133 -8.45 0.31 -8.62
N GLY A 134 -7.12 0.25 -8.70
CA GLY A 134 -6.23 1.13 -7.94
C GLY A 134 -5.68 0.49 -6.65
N PRO A 135 -4.84 1.24 -5.90
CA PRO A 135 -4.27 0.76 -4.66
C PRO A 135 -5.34 0.66 -3.56
N MET A 136 -5.24 -0.37 -2.71
CA MET A 136 -6.15 -0.62 -1.59
C MET A 136 -5.66 0.12 -0.35
N LEU A 137 -5.90 1.43 -0.32
CA LEU A 137 -5.42 2.36 0.71
C LEU A 137 -6.58 3.26 1.18
N ALA A 138 -6.56 3.63 2.46
CA ALA A 138 -7.63 4.40 3.08
C ALA A 138 -7.79 5.79 2.44
N HIS A 139 -6.71 6.58 2.36
CA HIS A 139 -6.72 7.92 1.77
C HIS A 139 -7.14 7.93 0.30
N LYS A 140 -6.76 6.90 -0.47
CA LYS A 140 -7.26 6.71 -1.84
C LYS A 140 -8.77 6.53 -1.87
N ALA A 141 -9.33 5.69 -0.99
CA ALA A 141 -10.77 5.46 -0.92
C ALA A 141 -11.54 6.70 -0.45
N GLU A 142 -10.96 7.49 0.46
CA GLU A 142 -11.51 8.76 0.94
C GLU A 142 -11.59 9.80 -0.18
N ASP A 143 -10.49 10.02 -0.92
CA ASP A 143 -10.46 10.96 -2.05
C ASP A 143 -11.43 10.54 -3.15
N GLU A 144 -11.48 9.25 -3.50
CA GLU A 144 -12.46 8.73 -4.45
C GLU A 144 -13.90 8.97 -4.01
N ALA A 145 -14.20 8.87 -2.72
CA ALA A 145 -15.53 9.15 -2.19
C ALA A 145 -15.91 10.63 -2.37
N ILE A 146 -15.00 11.53 -2.04
CA ILE A 146 -15.20 12.98 -2.14
C ILE A 146 -15.44 13.36 -3.61
N ILE A 147 -14.53 13.00 -4.51
CA ILE A 147 -14.63 13.39 -5.93
C ILE A 147 -15.79 12.68 -6.65
N ALA A 148 -16.17 11.46 -6.25
CA ALA A 148 -17.36 10.81 -6.79
C ALA A 148 -18.62 11.57 -6.38
N ALA A 149 -18.72 12.01 -5.12
CA ALA A 149 -19.82 12.81 -4.63
C ALA A 149 -19.89 14.19 -5.32
N GLU A 150 -18.76 14.87 -5.51
CA GLU A 150 -18.68 16.12 -6.30
C GLU A 150 -19.10 15.89 -7.76
N GLY A 151 -18.66 14.78 -8.35
CA GLY A 151 -19.05 14.36 -9.69
C GLY A 151 -20.55 14.13 -9.85
N MET A 152 -21.23 13.60 -8.83
CA MET A 152 -22.70 13.46 -8.82
C MET A 152 -23.41 14.83 -8.85
N LEU A 153 -22.78 15.87 -8.30
CA LEU A 153 -23.28 17.25 -8.32
C LEU A 153 -22.89 18.01 -9.60
N GLY A 154 -22.26 17.34 -10.58
CA GLY A 154 -21.83 17.94 -11.85
C GLY A 154 -20.42 18.54 -11.81
N GLY A 155 -19.67 18.34 -10.71
CA GLY A 155 -18.30 18.78 -10.58
C GLY A 155 -17.30 18.01 -11.47
N PRO A 156 -16.06 18.52 -11.57
CA PRO A 156 -14.95 17.77 -12.15
C PRO A 156 -14.63 16.53 -11.29
N VAL A 157 -14.09 15.50 -11.92
CA VAL A 157 -13.65 14.27 -11.24
C VAL A 157 -12.25 13.95 -11.74
N HIS A 158 -11.29 13.97 -10.82
CA HIS A 158 -9.89 13.68 -11.13
C HIS A 158 -9.19 13.14 -9.87
N ILE A 159 -8.40 12.10 -10.06
CA ILE A 159 -7.43 11.61 -9.09
C ILE A 159 -6.21 11.15 -9.88
N ASP A 160 -5.02 11.58 -9.48
CA ASP A 160 -3.77 11.05 -10.02
C ASP A 160 -3.28 9.91 -9.13
N TYR A 161 -3.50 8.67 -9.57
CA TYR A 161 -3.03 7.50 -8.83
C TYR A 161 -1.51 7.43 -8.70
N ASN A 162 -0.74 8.14 -9.55
CA ASN A 162 0.71 8.25 -9.42
C ASN A 162 1.14 9.13 -8.24
N CYS A 163 0.25 10.00 -7.76
CA CYS A 163 0.47 10.86 -6.60
C CYS A 163 -0.12 10.28 -5.30
N VAL A 164 -0.61 9.03 -5.30
CA VAL A 164 -1.09 8.37 -4.08
C VAL A 164 0.10 7.79 -3.31
N PRO A 165 0.44 8.30 -2.11
CA PRO A 165 1.56 7.79 -1.34
C PRO A 165 1.24 6.42 -0.72
N SER A 166 2.27 5.65 -0.44
CA SER A 166 2.22 4.41 0.33
C SER A 166 3.17 4.50 1.51
N VAL A 167 2.74 3.97 2.67
CA VAL A 167 3.50 4.04 3.92
C VAL A 167 3.48 2.68 4.62
N ILE A 168 4.61 2.33 5.23
CA ILE A 168 4.79 1.19 6.15
C ILE A 168 5.25 1.77 7.49
N TYR A 169 4.44 1.59 8.52
CA TYR A 169 4.64 2.16 9.86
C TYR A 169 5.54 1.30 10.75
N THR A 170 6.59 0.69 10.17
CA THR A 170 7.66 0.08 10.96
C THR A 170 8.58 1.13 11.59
N HIS A 171 9.61 0.68 12.30
CA HIS A 171 10.70 1.56 12.71
C HIS A 171 12.02 0.94 12.26
N PRO A 172 12.76 1.56 11.31
CA PRO A 172 12.38 2.82 10.62
C PRO A 172 11.10 2.67 9.77
N GLU A 173 10.43 3.78 9.52
CA GLU A 173 9.28 3.85 8.60
C GLU A 173 9.78 3.75 7.17
N VAL A 174 8.90 3.33 6.26
CA VAL A 174 9.15 3.31 4.82
C VAL A 174 7.99 4.02 4.15
N ALA A 175 8.26 4.99 3.27
CA ALA A 175 7.22 5.66 2.51
C ALA A 175 7.69 5.93 1.08
N TRP A 176 6.77 5.90 0.13
CA TRP A 176 7.05 6.25 -1.26
C TRP A 176 5.82 6.82 -1.96
N VAL A 177 6.07 7.57 -3.03
CA VAL A 177 5.07 8.09 -3.97
C VAL A 177 5.70 8.17 -5.36
N GLY A 178 4.90 7.99 -6.40
CA GLY A 178 5.38 7.98 -7.79
C GLY A 178 6.06 6.68 -8.21
N LYS A 179 6.88 6.81 -9.27
CA LYS A 179 7.45 5.68 -10.01
C LYS A 179 8.71 5.13 -9.35
N THR A 180 8.87 3.80 -9.40
CA THR A 180 10.13 3.12 -9.02
C THR A 180 11.19 3.25 -10.11
N GLU A 181 12.45 2.92 -9.78
CA GLU A 181 13.50 2.84 -10.81
C GLU A 181 13.19 1.79 -11.89
N GLU A 182 12.59 0.66 -11.50
CA GLU A 182 12.17 -0.38 -12.43
C GLU A 182 11.12 0.13 -13.41
N ASP A 183 10.12 0.88 -12.93
CA ASP A 183 9.07 1.47 -13.77
C ASP A 183 9.70 2.42 -14.81
N LEU A 184 10.56 3.34 -14.36
CA LEU A 184 11.23 4.32 -15.24
C LEU A 184 12.09 3.66 -16.31
N LYS A 185 12.82 2.59 -15.95
CA LYS A 185 13.61 1.79 -16.91
C LYS A 185 12.72 1.11 -17.95
N SER A 186 11.55 0.61 -17.53
CA SER A 186 10.61 -0.09 -18.42
C SER A 186 9.89 0.86 -19.40
N GLU A 187 9.60 2.08 -18.96
CA GLU A 187 8.91 3.10 -19.76
C GLU A 187 9.86 3.87 -20.70
N GLY A 188 11.17 3.73 -20.51
CA GLY A 188 12.17 4.43 -21.31
C GLY A 188 12.16 5.94 -21.08
N GLU A 189 11.84 6.34 -19.85
CA GLU A 189 11.65 7.75 -19.49
C GLU A 189 12.95 8.54 -19.69
N LYS A 190 12.84 9.73 -20.31
CA LYS A 190 14.02 10.56 -20.56
C LYS A 190 14.38 11.32 -19.30
N LYS A 191 15.68 11.55 -19.10
CA LYS A 191 16.16 12.35 -17.97
C LYS A 191 15.63 13.78 -18.10
N THR A 192 14.73 14.14 -17.19
CA THR A 192 14.28 15.51 -16.94
C THR A 192 14.58 15.84 -15.48
N ASP A 193 14.49 17.11 -15.09
CA ASP A 193 14.62 17.50 -13.66
C ASP A 193 13.30 17.36 -12.89
N ARG A 194 12.20 16.94 -13.53
CA ARG A 194 10.91 16.74 -12.87
C ARG A 194 11.02 15.63 -11.83
N LEU A 195 10.42 15.83 -10.65
CA LEU A 195 10.28 14.76 -9.67
C LEU A 195 9.29 13.71 -10.21
N LEU A 196 9.78 12.47 -10.40
CA LEU A 196 8.97 11.36 -10.92
C LEU A 196 8.57 10.33 -9.86
N GLY A 197 9.26 10.35 -8.72
CA GLY A 197 8.99 9.52 -7.56
C GLY A 197 9.96 9.82 -6.42
N ALA A 198 9.53 9.54 -5.20
CA ALA A 198 10.33 9.69 -3.98
C ALA A 198 10.19 8.44 -3.12
N HIS A 199 11.29 7.99 -2.54
CA HIS A 199 11.35 6.80 -1.69
C HIS A 199 12.17 7.13 -0.44
N ILE A 200 11.54 6.98 0.73
CA ILE A 200 12.10 7.43 2.01
C ILE A 200 12.07 6.25 2.98
N ILE A 201 13.23 5.95 3.57
CA ILE A 201 13.36 4.99 4.67
C ILE A 201 14.02 5.73 5.82
N GLY A 202 13.32 5.88 6.94
CA GLY A 202 13.83 6.66 8.07
C GLY A 202 12.77 7.08 9.06
N PRO A 203 13.16 7.82 10.12
CA PRO A 203 12.21 8.41 11.05
C PRO A 203 11.38 9.50 10.35
N GLY A 204 10.05 9.44 10.52
CA GLY A 204 9.13 10.41 9.92
C GLY A 204 8.93 10.27 8.41
N ALA A 205 9.28 9.13 7.81
CA ALA A 205 9.09 8.90 6.38
C ALA A 205 7.62 9.06 5.97
N GLY A 206 6.67 8.58 6.80
CA GLY A 206 5.23 8.71 6.54
C GLY A 206 4.74 10.16 6.54
N GLU A 207 5.42 11.05 7.27
CA GLU A 207 5.10 12.48 7.28
C GLU A 207 5.79 13.20 6.11
N LEU A 208 7.08 12.91 5.87
CA LEU A 208 7.88 13.55 4.83
C LEU A 208 7.38 13.25 3.41
N ILE A 209 6.76 12.08 3.19
CA ILE A 209 6.30 11.71 1.85
C ILE A 209 5.19 12.64 1.32
N ASN A 210 4.48 13.34 2.20
CA ASN A 210 3.46 14.30 1.81
C ASN A 210 4.07 15.53 1.11
N GLU A 211 5.32 15.91 1.46
CA GLU A 211 6.05 16.96 0.74
C GLU A 211 6.34 16.54 -0.70
N ALA A 212 6.78 15.29 -0.90
CA ALA A 212 7.00 14.73 -2.23
C ALA A 212 5.69 14.62 -3.03
N THR A 213 4.60 14.23 -2.36
CA THR A 213 3.25 14.15 -2.97
C THR A 213 2.83 15.52 -3.50
N LEU A 214 2.97 16.57 -2.68
CA LEU A 214 2.67 17.94 -3.09
C LEU A 214 3.53 18.40 -4.27
N ALA A 215 4.84 18.11 -4.22
CA ALA A 215 5.76 18.45 -5.29
C ALA A 215 5.38 17.77 -6.61
N MET A 216 4.97 16.50 -6.57
CA MET A 216 4.53 15.75 -7.74
C MET A 216 3.22 16.29 -8.34
N GLU A 217 2.25 16.62 -7.49
CA GLU A 217 0.97 17.24 -7.90
C GLU A 217 1.19 18.57 -8.63
N TYR A 218 2.14 19.39 -8.18
CA TYR A 218 2.53 20.61 -8.89
C TYR A 218 3.43 20.37 -10.11
N GLY A 219 3.93 19.15 -10.31
CA GLY A 219 4.91 18.82 -11.34
C GLY A 219 6.26 19.51 -11.13
N ALA A 220 6.64 19.73 -9.87
CA ALA A 220 7.87 20.40 -9.47
C ALA A 220 9.13 19.64 -9.92
N SER A 221 10.22 20.38 -10.05
CA SER A 221 11.54 19.81 -10.29
C SER A 221 12.29 19.48 -8.99
N CYS A 222 13.34 18.66 -9.08
CA CYS A 222 14.26 18.44 -7.96
C CYS A 222 14.95 19.76 -7.56
N GLU A 223 15.25 20.64 -8.52
CA GLU A 223 15.76 21.98 -8.24
C GLU A 223 14.77 22.85 -7.42
N ASP A 224 13.47 22.79 -7.71
CA ASP A 224 12.45 23.54 -6.97
C ASP A 224 12.50 23.17 -5.48
N ILE A 225 12.49 21.88 -5.16
CA ILE A 225 12.54 21.36 -3.78
C ILE A 225 13.88 21.73 -3.11
N ALA A 226 15.00 21.57 -3.82
CA ALA A 226 16.34 21.91 -3.33
C ALA A 226 16.48 23.39 -2.91
N ARG A 227 15.72 24.28 -3.55
CA ARG A 227 15.72 25.73 -3.29
C ARG A 227 14.77 26.16 -2.18
N VAL A 228 13.87 25.28 -1.71
CA VAL A 228 13.02 25.56 -0.55
C VAL A 228 13.88 25.64 0.72
N CYS A 229 13.66 26.67 1.53
CA CYS A 229 14.29 26.84 2.83
C CYS A 229 13.67 25.90 3.86
N HIS A 230 14.31 24.75 4.10
CA HIS A 230 13.90 23.79 5.11
C HIS A 230 14.37 24.23 6.50
N ALA A 231 13.55 24.03 7.53
CA ALA A 231 13.89 24.41 8.90
C ALA A 231 15.04 23.54 9.45
N HIS A 232 15.91 24.15 10.26
CA HIS A 232 17.04 23.48 10.90
C HIS A 232 16.90 23.51 12.44
N PRO A 233 17.12 22.39 13.16
CA PRO A 233 17.37 21.03 12.65
C PRO A 233 16.09 20.22 12.42
N THR A 234 15.90 19.61 11.25
CA THR A 234 14.76 18.71 10.96
C THR A 234 15.11 17.56 10.01
N VAL A 235 14.35 16.45 10.07
CA VAL A 235 14.50 15.33 9.11
C VAL A 235 14.17 15.71 7.66
N SER A 236 13.40 16.79 7.46
CA SER A 236 13.08 17.31 6.13
C SER A 236 14.32 17.81 5.37
N GLU A 237 15.39 18.19 6.08
CA GLU A 237 16.67 18.55 5.45
C GLU A 237 17.25 17.40 4.63
N ALA A 238 17.01 16.13 5.02
CA ALA A 238 17.45 14.98 4.23
C ALA A 238 16.74 14.88 2.88
N PHE A 239 15.44 15.22 2.82
CA PHE A 239 14.68 15.27 1.57
C PHE A 239 15.19 16.40 0.67
N ARG A 240 15.49 17.57 1.25
CA ARG A 240 16.14 18.67 0.54
C ARG A 240 17.49 18.26 -0.05
N GLU A 241 18.38 17.67 0.74
CA GLU A 241 19.72 17.27 0.31
C GLU A 241 19.70 16.16 -0.75
N ALA A 242 18.74 15.22 -0.66
CA ALA A 242 18.51 14.22 -1.70
C ALA A 242 18.14 14.86 -3.05
N ASN A 243 17.28 15.88 -3.03
CA ASN A 243 16.90 16.62 -4.23
C ASN A 243 18.05 17.49 -4.77
N ILE A 244 18.89 18.07 -3.90
CA ILE A 244 20.15 18.74 -4.30
C ILE A 244 21.04 17.76 -5.06
N ALA A 245 21.24 16.56 -4.52
CA ALA A 245 22.04 15.52 -5.17
C ALA A 245 21.45 15.09 -6.52
N ALA A 246 20.13 14.96 -6.61
CA ALA A 246 19.44 14.54 -7.83
C ALA A 246 19.64 15.55 -9.00
N TRP A 247 19.47 16.85 -8.74
CA TRP A 247 19.57 17.87 -9.80
C TRP A 247 21.03 18.29 -10.08
N SER A 248 21.82 18.52 -9.03
CA SER A 248 23.18 19.10 -9.15
C SER A 248 24.30 18.06 -9.15
N GLY A 249 24.00 16.81 -8.81
CA GLY A 249 24.96 15.71 -8.71
C GLY A 249 25.70 15.61 -7.38
N LYS A 250 25.51 16.54 -6.43
CA LYS A 250 26.19 16.50 -5.12
C LYS A 250 25.42 17.22 -4.00
N ALA A 251 25.10 16.52 -2.92
CA ALA A 251 24.58 17.10 -1.68
C ALA A 251 25.61 17.97 -0.94
N ILE A 252 25.15 18.91 -0.12
CA ILE A 252 25.98 19.77 0.74
C ILE A 252 26.41 19.00 1.99
N ASN A 253 25.46 18.32 2.63
CA ASN A 253 25.70 17.50 3.82
C ASN A 253 25.34 16.04 3.49
N CYS A 254 26.30 15.12 3.60
CA CYS A 254 26.14 13.69 3.33
C CYS A 254 26.80 12.82 4.41
#